data_AF-A0A2N0PR24-F1
#
_entry.id   AF-A0A2N0PR24-F1
#
_cell.length_a   1.000
_cell.length_b   1.000
_cell.length_c   1.000
_cell.angle_alpha   90.00
_cell.angle_beta   90.00
_cell.angle_gamma   90.00
#
_symmetry.space_group_name_H-M   'P 1'
#
loop_
_entity.id
_entity.type
_entity.pdbx_description
1 polymer ?
#
loop_
_entity_poly.entity_id
_entity_poly.type
_entity_poly.pdbx_seq_one_letter_code
_entity_poly.pdbx_strand_id
1 'polypeptide(L)'
;MEDYCQENKFIPRELKTCPEYGKPRISFGWCKDCETNSMKENFLYWTSGNKEIDELIRHTQLNASQTCDYLEWIPFEKFEMVKYIAYRKCLQLDLLADTFEITTSNYMTVMKYYKNGNLYQYLDRSNGILSWINIIDTLWENARGLKKIHAEGKVHRNLHGGNLLDENF
;
A
#
# COMPACT_ATOMS: atom_id res chain seq x y z
N MET A 1 -10.23 -49.44 -2.70
CA MET A 1 -10.25 -48.79 -4.02
C MET A 1 -10.88 -47.43 -3.80
N GLU A 2 -10.15 -46.52 -3.17
CA GLU A 2 -9.20 -45.56 -3.78
C GLU A 2 -9.96 -44.57 -4.68
N ASP A 3 -10.32 -43.39 -4.16
CA ASP A 3 -9.55 -42.12 -4.16
C ASP A 3 -9.18 -41.62 -5.56
N TYR A 4 -9.88 -40.58 -6.04
CA TYR A 4 -9.27 -39.54 -6.90
C TYR A 4 -10.16 -38.28 -6.97
N CYS A 5 -10.01 -37.42 -5.97
CA CYS A 5 -10.12 -35.97 -6.15
C CYS A 5 -9.17 -35.35 -5.13
N GLN A 6 -7.88 -35.32 -5.48
CA GLN A 6 -6.90 -34.56 -4.71
C GLN A 6 -7.27 -33.07 -4.83
N GLU A 7 -7.91 -32.54 -3.79
CA GLU A 7 -7.89 -31.12 -3.51
C GLU A 7 -6.42 -30.70 -3.41
N ASN A 8 -5.92 -30.02 -4.44
CA ASN A 8 -4.69 -29.26 -4.34
C ASN A 8 -4.93 -28.12 -3.34
N LYS A 9 -4.83 -28.44 -2.05
CA LYS A 9 -4.65 -27.46 -0.99
C LYS A 9 -3.32 -26.78 -1.29
N PHE A 10 -3.39 -25.55 -1.80
CA PHE A 10 -2.26 -24.64 -1.72
C PHE A 10 -1.97 -24.44 -0.23
N ILE A 11 -1.01 -25.19 0.29
CA ILE A 11 -0.46 -24.98 1.62
C ILE A 11 0.77 -24.10 1.39
N PRO A 12 0.70 -22.77 1.62
CA PRO A 12 1.89 -21.95 1.53
C PRO A 12 2.86 -22.48 2.60
N ARG A 13 4.07 -22.90 2.20
CA ARG A 13 5.14 -23.12 3.17
C ARG A 13 5.43 -21.77 3.81
N GLU A 14 4.85 -21.52 4.96
CA GLU A 14 5.13 -20.38 5.82
C GLU A 14 6.62 -20.39 6.17
N LEU A 15 7.43 -19.67 5.42
CA LEU A 15 8.81 -19.38 5.81
C LEU A 15 8.76 -18.42 7.01
N LYS A 16 8.65 -18.98 8.22
CA LYS A 16 8.61 -18.22 9.49
C LYS A 16 9.92 -17.48 9.78
N THR A 17 11.01 -17.84 9.10
CA THR A 17 12.37 -17.32 9.31
C THR A 17 12.94 -16.70 8.02
N CYS A 18 13.80 -15.67 8.12
CA CYS A 18 14.55 -15.15 6.96
C CYS A 18 15.60 -16.20 6.56
N PRO A 19 15.69 -16.59 5.28
CA PRO A 19 16.71 -17.51 4.78
C PRO A 19 18.14 -17.03 5.00
N GLU A 20 18.37 -15.71 5.02
CA GLU A 20 19.71 -15.14 5.13
C GLU A 20 20.23 -15.08 6.57
N TYR A 21 19.38 -14.65 7.52
CA TYR A 21 19.80 -14.40 8.91
C TYR A 21 19.22 -15.39 9.93
N GLY A 22 18.33 -16.30 9.52
CA GLY A 22 17.67 -17.26 10.42
C GLY A 22 16.72 -16.65 11.46
N LYS A 23 16.58 -15.31 11.49
CA LYS A 23 15.69 -14.58 12.40
C LYS A 23 14.22 -14.70 12.00
N PRO A 24 13.28 -14.59 12.96
CA PRO A 24 11.85 -14.58 12.64
C PRO A 24 11.51 -13.40 11.74
N ARG A 25 10.66 -13.65 10.75
CA ARG A 25 10.08 -12.61 9.89
C ARG A 25 9.02 -11.82 10.67
N ILE A 26 8.86 -10.53 10.34
CA ILE A 26 7.83 -9.69 10.98
C ILE A 26 6.46 -9.95 10.35
N SER A 27 6.42 -10.21 9.04
CA SER A 27 5.22 -10.56 8.29
C SER A 27 5.57 -11.51 7.14
N PHE A 28 4.54 -12.05 6.46
CA PHE A 28 4.74 -12.98 5.35
C PHE A 28 5.61 -12.34 4.27
N GLY A 29 6.77 -12.95 3.97
CA GLY A 29 7.71 -12.40 2.99
C GLY A 29 8.57 -11.23 3.45
N TRP A 30 8.43 -10.71 4.69
CA TRP A 30 9.16 -9.54 5.16
C TRP A 30 10.19 -9.85 6.26
N CYS A 31 11.46 -9.54 6.03
CA CYS A 31 12.46 -9.52 7.09
C CYS A 31 13.12 -8.16 7.20
N LYS A 32 12.92 -7.48 8.33
CA LYS A 32 13.40 -6.12 8.55
C LYS A 32 14.88 -5.93 8.21
N ASP A 33 15.74 -6.87 8.60
CA ASP A 33 17.18 -6.79 8.34
C ASP A 33 17.47 -6.98 6.83
N CYS A 34 16.88 -8.00 6.22
CA CYS A 34 17.01 -8.33 4.79
C CYS A 34 16.56 -7.11 3.93
N GLU A 35 15.38 -6.53 4.23
CA GLU A 35 14.84 -5.35 3.51
C GLU A 35 15.63 -4.06 3.78
N THR A 36 15.97 -3.78 5.04
CA THR A 36 16.73 -2.56 5.40
C THR A 36 18.08 -2.53 4.71
N ASN A 37 18.74 -3.68 4.57
CA ASN A 37 20.03 -3.76 3.87
C ASN A 37 19.85 -3.50 2.37
N SER A 38 18.86 -4.13 1.72
CA SER A 38 18.54 -3.87 0.31
C SER A 38 18.18 -2.41 0.04
N MET A 39 17.40 -1.78 0.94
CA MET A 39 17.06 -0.36 0.84
C MET A 39 18.30 0.53 0.95
N LYS A 40 19.19 0.27 1.92
CA LYS A 40 20.42 1.05 2.12
C LYS A 40 21.35 1.02 0.90
N GLU A 41 21.43 -0.10 0.19
CA GLU A 41 22.20 -0.22 -1.05
C GLU A 41 21.69 0.73 -2.14
N ASN A 42 20.39 1.06 -2.12
CA ASN A 42 19.73 1.89 -3.11
C ASN A 42 19.55 3.37 -2.68
N PHE A 43 19.93 3.75 -1.46
CA PHE A 43 19.80 5.13 -0.98
C PHE A 43 20.57 6.15 -1.83
N LEU A 44 21.62 5.72 -2.53
CA LEU A 44 22.36 6.58 -3.47
C LEU A 44 21.58 6.88 -4.76
N TYR A 45 20.66 6.00 -5.15
CA TYR A 45 19.87 6.11 -6.39
C TYR A 45 18.45 6.66 -6.15
N TRP A 46 17.97 6.65 -4.90
CA TRP A 46 16.69 7.23 -4.49
C TRP A 46 16.82 8.69 -4.05
N THR A 47 17.25 9.55 -4.97
CA THR A 47 17.26 10.98 -4.74
C THR A 47 16.34 11.72 -5.71
N SER A 48 15.49 12.55 -5.11
CA SER A 48 14.61 13.50 -5.78
C SER A 48 15.28 14.84 -6.10
N GLY A 49 16.53 15.02 -5.66
CA GLY A 49 17.19 16.32 -5.60
C GLY A 49 16.70 17.22 -4.45
N ASN A 50 15.68 16.79 -3.68
CA ASN A 50 15.18 17.47 -2.49
C ASN A 50 15.50 16.65 -1.24
N LYS A 51 16.37 17.20 -0.39
CA LYS A 51 16.86 16.53 0.82
C LYS A 51 15.74 16.18 1.80
N GLU A 52 14.72 17.03 1.94
CA GLU A 52 13.62 16.79 2.88
C GLU A 52 12.77 15.59 2.42
N ILE A 53 12.49 15.51 1.12
CA ILE A 53 11.76 14.38 0.52
C ILE A 53 12.59 13.10 0.64
N ASP A 54 13.89 13.18 0.32
CA ASP A 54 14.79 12.03 0.41
C ASP A 54 14.95 11.52 1.85
N GLU A 55 14.94 12.42 2.84
CA GLU A 55 14.91 12.05 4.27
C GLU A 55 13.59 11.40 4.68
N LEU A 56 12.46 11.92 4.21
CA LEU A 56 11.14 11.31 4.45
C LEU A 56 11.07 9.90 3.89
N ILE A 57 11.46 9.71 2.63
CA ILE A 57 11.46 8.40 1.95
C ILE A 57 12.31 7.40 2.75
N ARG A 58 13.56 7.77 3.09
CA ARG A 58 14.45 6.94 3.91
C ARG A 58 13.87 6.62 5.29
N HIS A 59 13.23 7.59 5.93
CA HIS A 59 12.59 7.37 7.22
C HIS A 59 11.48 6.31 7.14
N THR A 60 10.62 6.37 6.11
CA THR A 60 9.56 5.36 5.94
C THR A 60 10.14 3.96 5.69
N GLN A 61 11.17 3.86 4.87
CA GLN A 61 11.87 2.62 4.53
C GLN A 61 12.49 1.94 5.75
N LEU A 62 13.23 2.69 6.58
CA LEU A 62 13.88 2.16 7.79
C LEU A 62 12.89 1.74 8.89
N ASN A 63 11.67 2.28 8.87
CA ASN A 63 10.64 1.99 9.86
C ASN A 63 9.56 1.03 9.36
N ALA A 64 9.65 0.56 8.11
CA ALA A 64 8.66 -0.32 7.54
C ALA A 64 8.61 -1.71 8.21
N SER A 65 7.40 -2.21 8.40
CA SER A 65 7.13 -3.53 8.98
C SER A 65 6.59 -4.54 7.95
N GLN A 66 6.30 -4.07 6.73
CA GLN A 66 5.77 -4.85 5.61
C GLN A 66 5.97 -4.08 4.29
N THR A 67 5.68 -4.74 3.17
CA THR A 67 5.93 -4.23 1.81
C THR A 67 5.18 -2.97 1.44
N CYS A 68 4.06 -2.66 2.09
CA CYS A 68 3.26 -1.46 1.82
C CYS A 68 3.49 -0.32 2.84
N ASP A 69 4.47 -0.44 3.73
CA ASP A 69 4.73 0.55 4.79
C ASP A 69 5.72 1.66 4.41
N TYR A 70 6.32 1.62 3.22
CA TYR A 70 7.35 2.57 2.82
C TYR A 70 7.08 3.23 1.47
N LEU A 71 7.69 4.39 1.27
CA LEU A 71 7.67 5.12 0.01
C LEU A 71 8.88 4.74 -0.84
N GLU A 72 8.73 4.82 -2.16
CA GLU A 72 9.83 4.65 -3.12
C GLU A 72 9.96 5.88 -4.00
N TRP A 73 11.19 6.24 -4.35
CA TRP A 73 11.43 7.27 -5.36
C TRP A 73 11.42 6.63 -6.77
N ILE A 74 10.52 7.11 -7.62
CA ILE A 74 10.43 6.70 -9.02
C ILE A 74 10.74 7.92 -9.90
N PRO A 75 11.88 7.92 -10.62
CA PRO A 75 12.18 8.96 -11.59
C PRO A 75 11.09 9.08 -12.65
N PHE A 76 10.75 10.31 -13.04
CA PHE A 76 9.65 10.59 -13.96
C PHE A 76 9.84 9.88 -15.33
N GLU A 77 11.10 9.71 -15.75
CA GLU A 77 11.49 9.09 -17.00
C GLU A 77 11.15 7.59 -17.06
N LYS A 78 10.91 6.94 -15.91
CA LYS A 78 10.52 5.52 -15.86
C LYS A 78 9.04 5.29 -16.20
N PHE A 79 8.22 6.34 -16.27
CA PHE A 79 6.82 6.21 -16.62
C PHE A 79 6.64 6.26 -18.15
N GLU A 80 6.57 5.09 -18.77
CA GLU A 80 6.16 4.96 -20.18
C GLU A 80 4.62 5.15 -20.25
N MET A 81 4.15 6.29 -20.78
CA MET A 81 2.74 6.71 -20.90
C MET A 81 2.07 7.42 -19.70
N VAL A 82 2.70 8.44 -19.12
CA VAL A 82 1.92 9.48 -18.41
C VAL A 82 1.23 10.36 -19.47
N LYS A 83 0.03 9.95 -19.92
CA LYS A 83 -0.82 10.84 -20.73
C LYS A 83 -1.13 12.05 -19.84
N TYR A 84 -0.61 13.23 -20.18
CA TYR A 84 -0.86 14.48 -19.46
C TYR A 84 -2.36 14.80 -19.50
N ILE A 85 -3.11 14.37 -18.49
CA ILE A 85 -4.50 14.78 -18.29
C ILE A 85 -4.46 16.05 -17.43
N ALA A 86 -3.78 17.09 -17.93
CA ALA A 86 -4.01 18.42 -17.44
C ALA A 86 -5.41 18.83 -17.90
N TYR A 87 -6.23 19.25 -16.94
CA TYR A 87 -7.60 19.77 -17.09
C TYR A 87 -8.73 18.74 -17.12
N ARG A 88 -9.23 18.47 -15.90
CA ARG A 88 -10.57 17.97 -15.53
C ARG A 88 -10.97 16.56 -16.02
N LYS A 89 -11.55 15.86 -15.04
CA LYS A 89 -12.24 14.57 -15.07
C LYS A 89 -11.34 13.34 -15.23
N CYS A 90 -11.42 12.49 -14.19
CA CYS A 90 -10.99 11.10 -14.15
C CYS A 90 -11.07 10.42 -15.51
N LEU A 91 -10.01 9.67 -15.86
CA LEU A 91 -10.04 8.67 -16.91
C LEU A 91 -9.88 7.29 -16.28
N GLN A 92 -10.82 6.41 -16.59
CA GLN A 92 -10.59 4.97 -16.65
C GLN A 92 -9.70 4.68 -17.86
N LEU A 93 -8.69 3.85 -17.67
CA LEU A 93 -7.93 3.19 -18.71
C LEU A 93 -7.82 1.70 -18.34
N ASP A 94 -8.22 0.82 -19.26
CA ASP A 94 -8.23 -0.65 -19.12
C ASP A 94 -6.84 -1.30 -19.30
N LEU A 95 -5.80 -0.57 -18.94
CA LEU A 95 -4.46 -1.05 -18.66
C LEU A 95 -3.97 -0.19 -17.49
N LEU A 96 -3.16 -0.71 -16.57
CA LEU A 96 -2.45 0.06 -15.53
C LEU A 96 -3.27 0.48 -14.29
N ALA A 97 -3.24 -0.34 -13.23
CA ALA A 97 -3.94 -0.10 -11.97
C ALA A 97 -3.06 0.60 -10.91
N ASP A 98 -2.62 1.83 -11.17
CA ASP A 98 -2.19 2.76 -10.12
C ASP A 98 -2.64 4.16 -10.58
N THR A 99 -3.59 4.78 -9.88
CA THR A 99 -4.07 6.12 -10.26
C THR A 99 -3.98 7.08 -9.08
N PHE A 100 -3.49 8.28 -9.43
CA PHE A 100 -2.87 9.34 -8.64
C PHE A 100 -3.74 10.07 -7.61
N GLU A 101 -3.11 10.59 -6.54
CA GLU A 101 -3.41 11.95 -6.05
C GLU A 101 -2.33 12.53 -5.09
N ILE A 102 -1.62 13.56 -5.57
CA ILE A 102 -1.45 14.95 -5.09
C ILE A 102 -0.26 15.45 -5.91
N THR A 103 -0.55 16.22 -6.96
CA THR A 103 0.47 16.96 -7.70
C THR A 103 0.71 18.27 -6.98
N THR A 104 1.81 18.37 -6.24
CA THR A 104 2.47 19.67 -6.16
C THR A 104 3.11 19.90 -7.53
N SER A 105 3.36 21.15 -7.94
CA SER A 105 3.87 21.44 -9.30
C SER A 105 5.16 20.69 -9.68
N ASN A 106 5.86 20.10 -8.71
CA ASN A 106 7.16 19.46 -8.87
C ASN A 106 7.19 17.96 -8.46
N TYR A 107 6.16 17.45 -7.77
CA TYR A 107 6.14 16.07 -7.26
C TYR A 107 4.75 15.47 -7.37
N MET A 108 4.72 14.19 -7.69
CA MET A 108 3.50 13.41 -7.86
C MET A 108 3.57 12.17 -6.98
N THR A 109 2.60 12.03 -6.08
CA THR A 109 2.47 10.83 -5.26
C THR A 109 1.68 9.76 -6.02
N VAL A 110 2.26 8.55 -6.10
CA VAL A 110 1.62 7.35 -6.66
C VAL A 110 1.17 6.47 -5.50
N MET A 111 -0.09 6.05 -5.51
CA MET A 111 -0.68 5.15 -4.52
C MET A 111 -1.44 4.04 -5.24
N LYS A 112 -1.63 2.91 -4.55
CA LYS A 112 -2.41 1.78 -5.05
C LYS A 112 -3.80 2.25 -5.50
N TYR A 113 -4.23 1.78 -6.68
CA TYR A 113 -5.58 2.03 -7.14
C TYR A 113 -6.59 1.10 -6.45
N TYR A 114 -7.60 1.70 -5.81
CA TYR A 114 -8.72 0.98 -5.23
C TYR A 114 -9.89 1.03 -6.22
N LYS A 115 -10.12 -0.06 -6.95
CA LYS A 115 -11.16 -0.15 -8.00
C LYS A 115 -12.56 0.21 -7.52
N ASN A 116 -12.83 -0.04 -6.24
CA ASN A 116 -14.09 0.24 -5.59
C ASN A 116 -14.09 1.60 -4.88
N GLY A 117 -13.06 2.41 -5.09
CA GLY A 117 -13.00 3.79 -4.63
C GLY A 117 -13.15 3.90 -3.12
N ASN A 118 -13.87 4.94 -2.67
CA ASN A 118 -14.05 5.20 -1.23
C ASN A 118 -15.30 4.53 -0.65
N LEU A 119 -15.41 4.52 0.69
CA LEU A 119 -16.51 3.87 1.40
C LEU A 119 -17.90 4.38 0.95
N TYR A 120 -18.04 5.66 0.62
CA TYR A 120 -19.35 6.17 0.15
C TYR A 120 -19.74 5.56 -1.20
N GLN A 121 -18.79 5.48 -2.14
CA GLN A 121 -19.02 4.85 -3.44
C GLN A 121 -19.31 3.34 -3.31
N TYR A 122 -18.68 2.69 -2.34
CA TYR A 122 -18.98 1.29 -2.01
C TYR A 122 -20.39 1.11 -1.45
N LEU A 123 -20.80 1.96 -0.50
CA LEU A 123 -22.14 1.94 0.09
C LEU A 123 -23.21 2.21 -0.97
N ASP A 124 -22.98 3.15 -1.88
CA ASP A 124 -23.90 3.45 -2.97
C ASP A 124 -24.10 2.24 -3.90
N ARG A 125 -23.02 1.52 -4.26
CA ARG A 125 -23.10 0.32 -5.11
C ARG A 125 -23.72 -0.89 -4.43
N SER A 126 -23.52 -1.01 -3.12
CA SER A 126 -24.08 -2.11 -2.32
C SER A 126 -25.54 -1.86 -1.91
N ASN A 127 -26.15 -0.74 -2.33
CA ASN A 127 -27.44 -0.27 -1.83
C ASN A 127 -27.49 -0.24 -0.29
N GLY A 128 -26.37 0.06 0.37
CA GLY A 128 -26.21 0.05 1.82
C GLY A 128 -26.23 -1.34 2.46
N ILE A 129 -26.24 -2.43 1.69
CA ILE A 129 -26.24 -3.80 2.22
C ILE A 129 -24.79 -4.28 2.36
N LEU A 130 -24.31 -4.31 3.61
CA LEU A 130 -22.99 -4.85 3.95
C LEU A 130 -23.12 -6.14 4.75
N SER A 131 -22.23 -7.09 4.48
CA SER A 131 -22.08 -8.25 5.35
C SER A 131 -21.48 -7.79 6.69
N TRP A 132 -21.88 -8.43 7.79
CA TRP A 132 -21.28 -8.17 9.11
C TRP A 132 -19.77 -8.38 9.13
N ILE A 133 -19.27 -9.32 8.32
CA ILE A 133 -17.84 -9.56 8.15
C ILE A 133 -17.16 -8.32 7.56
N ASN A 134 -17.69 -7.80 6.45
CA ASN A 134 -17.12 -6.60 5.81
C ASN A 134 -17.16 -5.37 6.74
N ILE A 135 -18.23 -5.22 7.54
CA ILE A 135 -18.34 -4.13 8.52
C ILE A 135 -17.24 -4.26 9.58
N ILE A 136 -17.07 -5.46 10.15
CA ILE A 136 -16.08 -5.71 11.20
C ILE A 136 -14.67 -5.52 10.66
N ASP A 137 -14.37 -6.07 9.49
CA ASP A 137 -13.05 -5.96 8.85
C ASP A 137 -12.71 -4.50 8.55
N THR A 138 -13.66 -3.75 7.96
CA THR A 138 -13.48 -2.30 7.71
C THR A 138 -13.18 -1.56 9.01
N LEU A 139 -13.97 -1.76 10.07
CA LEU A 139 -13.77 -1.07 11.35
C LEU A 139 -12.44 -1.45 12.00
N TRP A 140 -12.04 -2.73 11.91
CA TRP A 140 -10.81 -3.21 12.49
C TRP A 140 -9.58 -2.61 11.79
N GLU A 141 -9.55 -2.60 10.46
CA GLU A 141 -8.45 -2.00 9.71
C GLU A 141 -8.35 -0.49 9.95
N ASN A 142 -9.48 0.21 10.05
CA ASN A 142 -9.52 1.61 10.43
C ASN A 142 -8.93 1.87 11.82
N ALA A 143 -9.35 1.09 12.82
CA ALA A 143 -8.82 1.20 14.17
C ALA A 143 -7.32 0.90 14.23
N ARG A 144 -6.86 -0.10 13.47
CA ARG A 144 -5.45 -0.47 13.35
C ARG A 144 -4.62 0.66 12.73
N GLY A 145 -5.09 1.25 11.63
CA GLY A 145 -4.44 2.38 10.96
C GLY A 145 -4.34 3.61 11.87
N LEU A 146 -5.43 3.98 12.54
CA LEU A 146 -5.45 5.10 13.49
C LEU A 146 -4.51 4.88 14.67
N LYS A 147 -4.45 3.66 15.21
CA LYS A 147 -3.51 3.31 16.29
C LYS A 147 -2.06 3.55 15.86
N LYS A 148 -1.70 3.22 14.61
CA LYS A 148 -0.37 3.47 14.04
C LYS A 148 -0.07 4.96 13.92
N ILE A 149 -1.02 5.74 13.36
CA ILE A 149 -0.89 7.21 13.26
C ILE A 149 -0.70 7.85 14.65
N HIS A 150 -1.50 7.44 15.63
CA HIS A 150 -1.42 7.99 16.98
C HIS A 150 -0.13 7.59 17.70
N ALA A 151 0.41 6.38 17.47
CA ALA A 151 1.69 5.95 18.04
C ALA A 151 2.87 6.84 17.58
N GLU A 152 2.74 7.51 16.44
CA GLU A 152 3.71 8.50 15.94
C GLU A 152 3.44 9.92 16.46
N GLY A 153 2.49 10.11 17.38
CA GLY A 153 2.09 11.44 17.89
C GLY A 153 1.33 12.30 16.87
N LYS A 154 0.86 11.70 15.77
CA LYS A 154 0.13 12.38 14.70
C LYS A 154 -1.38 12.24 14.90
N VAL A 155 -2.14 13.11 14.24
CA VAL A 155 -3.62 13.08 14.20
C VAL A 155 -4.06 13.21 12.75
N HIS A 156 -4.95 12.33 12.27
CA HIS A 156 -5.39 12.31 10.86
C HIS A 156 -6.15 13.59 10.45
N ARG A 157 -6.88 14.24 11.38
CA ARG A 157 -7.60 15.52 11.23
C ARG A 157 -8.74 15.58 10.21
N ASN A 158 -8.85 14.63 9.28
CA ASN A 158 -9.89 14.58 8.24
C ASN A 158 -10.36 13.15 7.97
N LEU A 159 -10.61 12.37 9.03
CA LEU A 159 -11.09 10.99 8.91
C LEU A 159 -12.60 10.99 8.62
N HIS A 160 -13.00 10.52 7.43
CA HIS A 160 -14.39 10.31 7.02
C HIS A 160 -14.46 9.26 5.91
N GLY A 161 -15.65 8.73 5.60
CA GLY A 161 -15.82 7.63 4.62
C GLY A 161 -15.23 7.91 3.24
N GLY A 162 -15.23 9.17 2.80
CA GLY A 162 -14.55 9.61 1.57
C GLY A 162 -13.02 9.47 1.54
N ASN A 163 -12.35 9.37 2.70
CA ASN A 163 -10.90 9.13 2.81
C ASN A 163 -10.58 7.71 3.28
N LEU A 164 -11.58 6.82 3.29
CA LEU A 164 -11.38 5.39 3.55
C LEU A 164 -11.27 4.67 2.22
N LEU A 165 -10.19 3.92 2.04
CA LEU A 165 -9.89 3.13 0.85
C LEU A 165 -9.56 1.71 1.32
N ASP A 166 -10.22 0.70 0.76
CA ASP A 166 -10.04 -0.70 1.13
C ASP A 166 -10.17 -1.60 -0.10
N GLU A 167 -9.44 -2.72 -0.11
CA GLU A 167 -9.48 -3.72 -1.19
C GLU A 167 -10.74 -4.59 -1.16
N ASN A 168 -11.36 -4.70 0.02
CA ASN A 168 -12.56 -5.49 0.29
C ASN A 168 -13.86 -4.69 0.12
N PHE A 169 -13.75 -3.40 -0.22
CA PHE A 169 -14.84 -2.69 -0.88
C PHE A 169 -15.13 -3.32 -2.24
#